data_AF-A0A2J8U1T8-F1
#
_entry.id   AF-A0A2J8U1T8-F1
#
_cell.length_a   1.000
_cell.length_b   1.000
_cell.length_c   1.000
_cell.angle_alpha   90.00
_cell.angle_beta   90.00
_cell.angle_gamma   90.00
#
_symmetry.space_group_name_H-M   'P 1'
#
loop_
_entity.id
_entity.type
_entity.pdbx_description
1 polymer ?
#
loop_
_entity_poly.entity_id
_entity_poly.type
_entity_poly.pdbx_seq_one_letter_code
_entity_poly.pdbx_strand_id
1 'polypeptide(L)'
;MSGPRPVVLSGPSGAGKSTLLKRLFQEHSGIFGFSVSHTTRNPRPGEENGKDYYFVTREVMQRDIAAGDFIEHAEFSGNLYGTSKAAVQAVQAMNRICVLDVDLQGVRNIKATDLRPIYISVQPPSLHVLRLRRRNTETEESLAKRLAAAQADMESSKEPGLFDVVIVNDSLDQAYAELKEALSEVGPSLKSRKLKGPAPEACSLFSAPRAHTGPGQQH
;
A
#
# COMPACT_ATOMS: atom_id res chain seq x y z
N MET A 1 -4.84 -15.08 -15.84
CA MET A 1 -3.72 -14.12 -15.88
C MET A 1 -2.44 -14.92 -15.62
N SER A 2 -1.43 -14.84 -16.49
CA SER A 2 -0.16 -15.55 -16.32
C SER A 2 0.88 -14.56 -15.82
N GLY A 3 1.32 -14.71 -14.57
CA GLY A 3 2.29 -13.85 -13.91
C GLY A 3 2.51 -14.33 -12.47
N PRO A 4 3.56 -13.86 -11.77
CA PRO A 4 3.80 -14.24 -10.39
C PRO A 4 2.58 -13.94 -9.50
N ARG A 5 2.30 -14.80 -8.53
CA ARG A 5 1.20 -14.64 -7.58
C ARG A 5 1.32 -13.28 -6.86
N PRO A 6 0.31 -12.40 -6.89
CA PRO A 6 0.39 -11.08 -6.25
C PRO A 6 0.43 -11.16 -4.73
N VAL A 7 0.75 -10.02 -4.11
CA VAL A 7 0.76 -9.83 -2.66
C VAL A 7 -0.14 -8.65 -2.33
N VAL A 8 -1.01 -8.84 -1.35
CA VAL A 8 -1.80 -7.80 -0.72
C VAL A 8 -1.17 -7.48 0.63
N LEU A 9 -0.78 -6.22 0.82
CA LEU A 9 -0.47 -5.65 2.12
C LEU A 9 -1.66 -4.82 2.59
N SER A 10 -2.16 -5.10 3.80
CA SER A 10 -3.20 -4.32 4.48
C SER A 10 -2.75 -3.95 5.87
N GLY A 11 -3.44 -2.98 6.47
CA GLY A 11 -3.20 -2.55 7.84
C GLY A 11 -3.58 -1.09 8.03
N PRO A 12 -3.69 -0.62 9.28
CA PRO A 12 -4.10 0.75 9.53
C PRO A 12 -3.08 1.79 9.01
N SER A 13 -3.59 2.99 8.73
CA SER A 13 -2.72 4.13 8.38
C SER A 13 -1.77 4.42 9.54
N GLY A 14 -0.46 4.48 9.27
CA GLY A 14 0.54 4.67 10.31
C GLY A 14 1.15 3.38 10.88
N ALA A 15 0.72 2.20 10.42
CA ALA A 15 1.32 0.91 10.80
C ALA A 15 2.72 0.66 10.21
N GLY A 16 3.22 1.53 9.33
CA GLY A 16 4.57 1.43 8.75
C GLY A 16 4.68 0.65 7.43
N LYS A 17 3.57 0.28 6.79
CA LYS A 17 3.53 -0.39 5.47
C LYS A 17 4.44 0.24 4.43
N SER A 18 4.30 1.56 4.21
CA SER A 18 5.10 2.29 3.22
C SER A 18 6.60 2.21 3.51
N THR A 19 7.02 2.18 4.78
CA THR A 19 8.43 2.02 5.17
C THR A 19 8.94 0.62 4.84
N LEU A 20 8.16 -0.42 5.14
CA LEU A 20 8.49 -1.80 4.80
C LEU A 20 8.57 -1.99 3.28
N LEU A 21 7.59 -1.46 2.53
CA LEU A 21 7.57 -1.51 1.07
C LEU A 21 8.74 -0.77 0.44
N LYS A 22 9.07 0.43 0.95
CA LYS A 22 10.25 1.17 0.48
C LYS A 22 11.53 0.34 0.63
N ARG A 23 11.72 -0.29 1.78
CA ARG A 23 12.88 -1.16 2.03
C ARG A 23 12.88 -2.39 1.10
N LEU A 24 11.71 -3.02 0.92
CA LEU A 24 11.54 -4.17 0.03
C LEU A 24 11.92 -3.84 -1.41
N PHE A 25 11.41 -2.73 -1.96
CA PHE A 25 11.71 -2.31 -3.33
C PHE A 25 13.17 -1.88 -3.53
N GLN A 26 13.82 -1.34 -2.50
CA GLN A 26 15.24 -1.01 -2.53
C GLN A 26 16.14 -2.27 -2.54
N GLU A 27 15.85 -3.25 -1.69
CA GLU A 27 16.65 -4.49 -1.58
C GLU A 27 16.40 -5.46 -2.75
N HIS A 28 15.17 -5.53 -3.23
CA HIS A 28 14.72 -6.50 -4.24
C HIS A 28 14.25 -5.83 -5.53
N SER A 29 15.00 -4.79 -5.96
CA SER A 29 14.72 -4.08 -7.21
C SER A 29 14.64 -5.06 -8.39
N GLY A 30 13.53 -5.03 -9.12
CA GLY A 30 13.28 -5.92 -10.25
C GLY A 30 12.51 -7.21 -9.95
N ILE A 31 12.27 -7.56 -8.69
CA ILE A 31 11.42 -8.71 -8.31
C ILE A 31 9.97 -8.26 -8.07
N PHE A 32 9.80 -7.14 -7.38
CA PHE A 32 8.49 -6.60 -7.01
C PHE A 32 8.15 -5.35 -7.81
N GLY A 33 6.86 -5.13 -8.05
CA GLY A 33 6.32 -3.88 -8.58
C GLY A 33 5.10 -3.44 -7.79
N PHE A 34 4.96 -2.13 -7.58
CA PHE A 34 3.82 -1.56 -6.87
C PHE A 34 2.66 -1.29 -7.84
N SER A 35 1.46 -1.74 -7.50
CA SER A 35 0.24 -1.37 -8.20
C SER A 35 -0.25 -0.01 -7.70
N VAL A 36 -0.10 1.02 -8.52
CA VAL A 36 -0.61 2.36 -8.20
C VAL A 36 -2.13 2.36 -8.32
N SER A 37 -2.83 2.55 -7.19
CA SER A 37 -4.30 2.59 -7.15
C SER A 37 -4.86 3.91 -7.67
N HIS A 38 -6.16 3.93 -7.99
CA HIS A 38 -6.89 5.13 -8.35
C HIS A 38 -7.57 5.74 -7.13
N THR A 39 -7.78 7.05 -7.13
CA THR A 39 -8.63 7.73 -6.14
C THR A 39 -9.31 8.97 -6.71
N THR A 40 -10.50 9.28 -6.17
CA THR A 40 -11.22 10.53 -6.46
C THR A 40 -10.86 11.67 -5.51
N ARG A 41 -10.02 11.40 -4.51
CA ARG A 41 -9.52 12.42 -3.60
C ARG A 41 -8.55 13.34 -4.35
N ASN A 42 -8.56 14.63 -4.03
CA ASN A 42 -7.52 15.53 -4.52
C ASN A 42 -6.11 15.14 -4.00
N PRO A 43 -5.06 15.28 -4.82
CA PRO A 43 -3.69 15.05 -4.38
C PRO A 43 -3.33 15.97 -3.21
N ARG A 44 -2.60 15.44 -2.23
CA ARG A 44 -1.99 16.24 -1.15
C ARG A 44 -0.69 16.87 -1.63
N PRO A 45 -0.19 17.91 -0.92
CA PRO A 45 1.13 18.45 -1.19
C PRO A 45 2.22 17.36 -1.19
N GLY A 46 2.91 17.21 -2.32
CA GLY A 46 3.96 16.22 -2.52
C GLY A 46 3.51 14.86 -3.08
N GLU A 47 2.20 14.61 -3.21
CA GLU A 47 1.70 13.45 -3.95
C GLU A 47 1.74 13.74 -5.46
N GLU A 48 2.18 12.77 -6.27
CA GLU A 48 2.30 12.87 -7.73
C GLU A 48 1.36 11.86 -8.41
N ASN A 49 0.69 12.33 -9.47
CA ASN A 49 -0.21 11.50 -10.27
C ASN A 49 0.56 10.39 -11.01
N GLY A 50 0.05 9.16 -10.96
CA GLY A 50 0.67 7.97 -11.56
C GLY A 50 1.81 7.38 -10.73
N LYS A 51 2.07 7.93 -9.54
CA LYS A 51 3.12 7.49 -8.62
C LYS A 51 2.55 7.13 -7.25
N ASP A 52 1.85 8.08 -6.63
CA ASP A 52 1.18 7.84 -5.34
C ASP A 52 -0.22 7.26 -5.58
N TYR A 53 -0.98 7.89 -6.47
CA TYR A 53 -2.26 7.42 -6.99
C TYR A 53 -2.46 7.90 -8.43
N TYR A 54 -3.36 7.26 -9.15
CA TYR A 54 -4.04 7.89 -10.28
C TYR A 54 -5.21 8.72 -9.75
N PHE A 55 -5.04 10.03 -9.76
CA PHE A 55 -6.06 10.99 -9.31
C PHE A 55 -7.04 11.23 -10.46
N VAL A 56 -8.28 10.78 -10.31
CA VAL A 56 -9.33 10.82 -11.34
C VAL A 56 -10.59 11.46 -10.79
N THR A 57 -11.50 11.93 -11.66
CA THR A 57 -12.80 12.42 -11.17
C THR A 57 -13.70 11.26 -10.74
N ARG A 58 -14.71 11.57 -9.91
CA ARG A 58 -15.66 10.56 -9.44
C ARG A 58 -16.44 9.94 -10.58
N GLU A 59 -16.83 10.74 -11.57
CA GLU A 59 -17.60 10.32 -12.73
C GLU A 59 -16.81 9.34 -13.59
N VAL A 60 -15.52 9.62 -13.83
CA VAL A 60 -14.62 8.73 -14.58
C VAL A 60 -14.48 7.41 -13.84
N MET A 61 -14.18 7.45 -12.53
CA MET A 61 -14.00 6.24 -11.75
C MET A 61 -15.26 5.39 -11.68
N GLN A 62 -16.44 6.00 -11.52
CA GLN A 62 -17.72 5.28 -11.48
C GLN A 62 -18.05 4.62 -12.82
N ARG A 63 -17.79 5.31 -13.95
CA ARG A 63 -17.95 4.72 -15.29
C ARG A 63 -17.07 3.49 -15.46
N ASP A 64 -15.80 3.59 -15.09
CA ASP A 64 -14.81 2.52 -15.27
C ASP A 64 -15.09 1.34 -14.30
N ILE A 65 -15.59 1.63 -13.09
CA ILE A 65 -16.13 0.60 -12.18
C ILE A 65 -17.31 -0.13 -12.84
N ALA A 66 -18.27 0.60 -13.42
CA ALA A 66 -19.44 0.00 -14.08
C ALA A 66 -19.06 -0.82 -15.33
N ALA A 67 -17.97 -0.46 -16.01
CA ALA A 67 -17.38 -1.23 -17.10
C ALA A 67 -16.65 -2.50 -16.63
N GLY A 68 -16.45 -2.67 -15.32
CA GLY A 68 -15.75 -3.81 -14.74
C GLY A 68 -14.22 -3.72 -14.85
N ASP A 69 -13.66 -2.51 -14.97
CA ASP A 69 -12.21 -2.31 -15.14
C ASP A 69 -11.43 -2.37 -13.83
N PHE A 70 -12.13 -2.45 -12.70
CA PHE A 70 -11.55 -2.56 -11.36
C PHE A 70 -11.58 -3.99 -10.83
N ILE A 71 -10.50 -4.39 -10.15
CA ILE A 71 -10.43 -5.64 -9.38
C ILE A 71 -11.18 -5.46 -8.06
N GLU A 72 -10.98 -4.31 -7.42
CA GLU A 72 -11.65 -3.91 -6.21
C GLU A 72 -11.85 -2.39 -6.20
N HIS A 73 -12.87 -1.94 -5.48
CA HIS A 73 -13.04 -0.54 -5.14
C HIS A 73 -13.75 -0.39 -3.79
N ALA A 74 -13.49 0.71 -3.10
CA ALA A 74 -14.14 1.07 -1.84
C ALA A 74 -14.34 2.58 -1.74
N GLU A 75 -15.30 3.01 -0.92
CA GLU A 75 -15.49 4.41 -0.57
C GLU A 75 -15.00 4.65 0.86
N PHE A 76 -14.08 5.60 1.03
CA PHE A 76 -13.56 6.01 2.32
C PHE A 76 -13.58 7.53 2.46
N SER A 77 -14.26 8.01 3.51
CA SER A 77 -14.41 9.44 3.79
C SER A 77 -14.89 10.25 2.57
N GLY A 78 -15.88 9.70 1.84
CA GLY A 78 -16.51 10.33 0.67
C GLY A 78 -15.70 10.28 -0.64
N ASN A 79 -14.56 9.59 -0.65
CA ASN A 79 -13.73 9.42 -1.84
C ASN A 79 -13.68 7.95 -2.24
N LEU A 80 -13.71 7.68 -3.54
CA LEU A 80 -13.51 6.35 -4.07
C LEU A 80 -12.01 6.05 -4.15
N TYR A 81 -11.68 4.79 -3.90
CA TYR A 81 -10.37 4.18 -4.08
C TYR A 81 -10.55 2.85 -4.79
N GLY A 82 -9.56 2.42 -5.55
CA GLY A 82 -9.64 1.12 -6.22
C GLY A 82 -8.41 0.76 -7.03
N THR A 83 -8.22 -0.54 -7.21
CA THR A 83 -7.13 -1.13 -7.98
C THR A 83 -7.65 -1.56 -9.35
N SER A 84 -7.17 -0.94 -10.43
CA SER A 84 -7.60 -1.31 -11.79
C SER A 84 -6.93 -2.60 -12.27
N LYS A 85 -7.61 -3.35 -13.13
CA LYS A 85 -7.04 -4.52 -13.82
C LYS A 85 -5.78 -4.15 -14.58
N ALA A 86 -5.78 -2.98 -15.24
CA ALA A 86 -4.64 -2.46 -15.97
C ALA A 86 -3.41 -2.21 -15.08
N ALA A 87 -3.59 -1.70 -13.85
CA ALA A 87 -2.48 -1.46 -12.93
C ALA A 87 -1.77 -2.76 -12.53
N VAL A 88 -2.54 -3.81 -12.24
CA VAL A 88 -1.99 -5.14 -11.93
C VAL A 88 -1.34 -5.78 -13.16
N GLN A 89 -1.99 -5.69 -14.32
CA GLN A 89 -1.45 -6.23 -15.58
C GLN A 89 -0.14 -5.56 -15.98
N ALA A 90 0.02 -4.26 -15.76
CA ALA A 90 1.26 -3.54 -16.06
C ALA A 90 2.45 -4.10 -15.25
N VAL A 91 2.24 -4.44 -13.98
CA VAL A 91 3.30 -5.06 -13.15
C VAL A 91 3.56 -6.52 -13.59
N GLN A 92 2.50 -7.27 -13.87
CA GLN A 92 2.63 -8.65 -14.34
C GLN A 92 3.34 -8.76 -15.70
N ALA A 93 3.12 -7.81 -16.61
CA ALA A 93 3.81 -7.74 -17.91
C ALA A 93 5.33 -7.54 -17.75
N MET A 94 5.79 -6.99 -16.63
CA MET A 94 7.22 -6.89 -16.28
C MET A 94 7.76 -8.16 -15.62
N ASN A 95 6.95 -9.23 -15.52
CA ASN A 95 7.25 -10.47 -14.81
C ASN A 95 7.65 -10.25 -13.33
N ARG A 96 7.02 -9.27 -12.69
CA ARG A 96 7.24 -8.91 -11.27
C ARG A 96 6.07 -9.37 -10.40
N ILE A 97 6.37 -9.62 -9.13
CA ILE A 97 5.34 -9.83 -8.10
C ILE A 97 4.64 -8.49 -7.86
N CYS A 98 3.34 -8.45 -8.16
CA CYS A 98 2.52 -7.27 -7.96
C CYS A 98 2.18 -7.10 -6.47
N VAL A 99 2.52 -5.95 -5.91
CA VAL A 99 2.20 -5.56 -4.54
C VAL A 99 1.04 -4.57 -4.56
N LEU A 100 -0.03 -4.91 -3.86
CA LEU A 100 -1.22 -4.09 -3.67
C LEU A 100 -1.24 -3.60 -2.21
N ASP A 101 -1.32 -2.28 -1.99
CA ASP A 101 -1.55 -1.67 -0.67
C ASP A 101 -3.02 -1.26 -0.59
N VAL A 102 -3.83 -2.06 0.10
CA VAL A 102 -5.29 -1.87 0.20
C VAL A 102 -5.72 -1.86 1.65
N ASP A 103 -6.91 -1.32 1.92
CA ASP A 103 -7.51 -1.39 3.24
C ASP A 103 -8.26 -2.72 3.46
N LEU A 104 -8.83 -2.88 4.65
CA LEU A 104 -9.62 -4.04 5.04
C LEU A 104 -10.78 -4.34 4.08
N GLN A 105 -11.45 -3.32 3.54
CA GLN A 105 -12.54 -3.52 2.58
C GLN A 105 -12.00 -4.04 1.26
N GLY A 106 -10.88 -3.48 0.79
CA GLY A 106 -10.15 -3.96 -0.38
C GLY A 106 -9.72 -5.43 -0.23
N VAL A 107 -9.25 -5.85 0.95
CA VAL A 107 -8.94 -7.27 1.23
C VAL A 107 -10.17 -8.16 1.00
N ARG A 108 -11.31 -7.80 1.57
CA ARG A 108 -12.57 -8.57 1.41
C ARG A 108 -13.03 -8.61 -0.04
N ASN A 109 -12.92 -7.48 -0.74
CA ASN A 109 -13.27 -7.38 -2.15
C ASN A 109 -12.38 -8.27 -3.02
N ILE A 110 -11.04 -8.25 -2.81
CA ILE A 110 -10.11 -9.08 -3.59
C ILE A 110 -10.33 -10.56 -3.33
N LYS A 111 -10.73 -10.98 -2.12
CA LYS A 111 -11.09 -12.39 -1.83
C LYS A 111 -12.29 -12.88 -2.64
N ALA A 112 -13.18 -11.99 -3.09
CA ALA A 112 -14.27 -12.33 -4.00
C ALA A 112 -13.83 -12.45 -5.47
N THR A 113 -12.53 -12.28 -5.76
CA THR A 113 -11.95 -12.38 -7.10
C THR A 113 -11.03 -13.59 -7.24
N ASP A 114 -10.70 -13.93 -8.49
CA ASP A 114 -9.73 -14.99 -8.80
C ASP A 114 -8.25 -14.54 -8.71
N LEU A 115 -7.95 -13.35 -8.16
CA LEU A 115 -6.58 -12.86 -8.06
C LEU A 115 -5.69 -13.74 -7.16
N ARG A 116 -6.30 -14.39 -6.16
CA ARG A 116 -5.65 -15.30 -5.20
C ARG A 116 -4.26 -14.84 -4.73
N PRO A 117 -4.09 -13.61 -4.22
CA PRO A 117 -2.81 -13.13 -3.71
C PRO A 117 -2.45 -13.84 -2.39
N ILE A 118 -1.27 -13.53 -1.84
CA ILE A 118 -1.00 -13.72 -0.41
C ILE A 118 -1.41 -12.45 0.34
N TYR A 119 -2.13 -12.63 1.44
CA TYR A 119 -2.69 -11.56 2.26
C TYR A 119 -1.85 -11.37 3.51
N ILE A 120 -1.17 -10.23 3.61
CA ILE A 120 -0.33 -9.87 4.74
C ILE A 120 -0.93 -8.66 5.44
N SER A 121 -1.21 -8.79 6.72
CA SER A 121 -1.65 -7.70 7.59
C SER A 121 -0.46 -7.14 8.37
N VAL A 122 -0.22 -5.84 8.28
CA VAL A 122 0.82 -5.14 9.07
C VAL A 122 0.11 -4.31 10.13
N GLN A 123 0.28 -4.70 11.39
CA GLN A 123 -0.40 -4.08 12.53
C GLN A 123 0.60 -3.34 13.42
N PRO A 124 0.20 -2.22 14.02
CA PRO A 124 0.99 -1.60 15.09
C PRO A 124 0.94 -2.47 16.35
N PRO A 125 1.90 -2.33 17.29
CA PRO A 125 1.83 -3.01 18.58
C PRO A 125 0.65 -2.51 19.43
N SER A 126 0.19 -1.27 19.22
CA SER A 126 -1.03 -0.72 19.82
C SER A 126 -1.53 0.49 19.04
N LEU A 127 -2.80 0.87 19.25
CA LEU A 127 -3.36 2.11 18.68
C LEU A 127 -2.54 3.36 19.05
N HIS A 128 -2.04 3.44 20.27
CA HIS A 128 -1.29 4.60 20.77
C HIS A 128 0.01 4.86 20.01
N VAL A 129 0.59 3.81 19.42
CA VAL A 129 1.84 3.88 18.66
C VAL A 129 1.62 4.28 17.20
N LEU A 130 0.37 4.30 16.73
CA LEU A 130 0.06 4.72 15.37
C LEU A 130 0.55 6.14 15.12
N ARG A 131 1.40 6.28 14.10
CA ARG A 131 1.89 7.58 13.63
C ARG A 131 0.84 8.28 12.77
N LEU A 132 -0.33 8.52 13.33
CA LEU A 132 -1.36 9.38 12.76
C LEU A 132 -0.91 10.83 12.94
N ARG A 133 -0.08 11.33 12.03
CA ARG A 133 0.27 12.76 12.02
C ARG A 133 -1.04 13.55 11.89
N ARG A 134 -1.28 14.52 12.78
CA ARG A 134 -2.23 15.61 12.51
C ARG A 134 -1.74 16.27 11.23
N ARG A 135 -2.46 16.08 10.13
CA ARG A 135 -2.21 16.85 8.91
C ARG A 135 -2.74 18.25 9.15
N ASN A 136 -2.04 19.28 8.65
CA ASN A 136 -2.43 20.68 8.85
C ASN A 136 -3.86 21.01 8.33
N THR A 137 -4.47 20.11 7.56
CA THR A 137 -5.80 20.22 6.96
C THR A 137 -6.84 19.26 7.55
N GLU A 138 -6.52 18.50 8.60
CA GLU A 138 -7.45 17.52 9.18
C GLU A 138 -8.33 18.10 10.30
N THR A 139 -9.63 17.84 10.21
CA THR A 139 -10.60 18.07 11.29
C THR A 139 -10.50 16.97 12.35
N GLU A 140 -10.97 17.26 13.57
CA GLU A 140 -11.06 16.25 14.64
C GLU A 140 -11.94 15.05 14.23
N GLU A 141 -12.99 15.30 13.45
CA GLU A 141 -13.86 14.27 12.90
C GLU A 141 -13.11 13.31 11.95
N SER A 142 -12.27 13.85 11.06
CA SER A 142 -11.43 13.03 10.16
C SER A 142 -10.44 12.18 10.96
N LEU A 143 -9.83 12.75 12.00
CA LEU A 143 -8.91 12.00 12.86
C LEU A 143 -9.63 10.88 13.62
N ALA A 144 -10.81 11.15 14.18
CA ALA A 144 -11.64 10.16 14.85
C ALA A 144 -12.02 9.00 13.91
N LYS A 145 -12.42 9.30 12.67
CA LYS A 145 -12.71 8.28 11.64
C LYS A 145 -11.48 7.41 11.34
N ARG A 146 -10.28 7.99 11.27
CA ARG A 146 -9.03 7.22 11.06
C ARG A 146 -8.69 6.32 12.24
N LEU A 147 -8.88 6.79 13.47
CA LEU A 147 -8.67 5.99 14.68
C LEU A 147 -9.67 4.83 14.76
N ALA A 148 -10.95 5.09 14.49
CA ALA A 148 -11.99 4.06 14.46
C ALA A 148 -11.71 3.01 13.38
N ALA A 149 -11.32 3.46 12.17
CA ALA A 149 -10.90 2.56 11.10
C ALA A 149 -9.69 1.72 11.52
N ALA A 150 -8.72 2.31 12.23
CA ALA A 150 -7.54 1.58 12.67
C ALA A 150 -7.86 0.51 13.73
N GLN A 151 -8.78 0.80 14.66
CA GLN A 151 -9.26 -0.17 15.63
C GLN A 151 -9.97 -1.34 14.94
N ALA A 152 -10.87 -1.04 13.99
CA ALA A 152 -11.58 -2.06 13.23
C ALA A 152 -10.64 -2.95 12.40
N ASP A 153 -9.57 -2.36 11.84
CA ASP A 153 -8.52 -3.09 11.11
C ASP A 153 -7.78 -4.07 12.03
N MET A 154 -7.36 -3.62 13.22
CA MET A 154 -6.68 -4.45 14.23
C MET A 154 -7.55 -5.57 14.79
N GLU A 155 -8.86 -5.36 14.91
CA GLU A 155 -9.80 -6.39 15.32
C GLU A 155 -10.01 -7.41 14.20
N SER A 156 -10.25 -6.94 12.98
CA SER A 156 -10.48 -7.80 11.82
C SER A 156 -9.25 -8.59 11.43
N SER A 157 -8.03 -8.10 11.69
CA SER A 157 -6.81 -8.87 11.42
C SER A 157 -6.72 -10.18 12.21
N LYS A 158 -7.54 -10.34 13.26
CA LYS A 158 -7.63 -11.56 14.06
C LYS A 158 -8.67 -12.55 13.52
N GLU A 159 -9.46 -12.16 12.51
CA GLU A 159 -10.45 -13.02 11.87
C GLU A 159 -9.75 -14.19 11.14
N PRO A 160 -10.08 -15.45 11.49
CA PRO A 160 -9.47 -16.60 10.84
C PRO A 160 -9.69 -16.62 9.33
N GLY A 161 -8.63 -16.86 8.56
CA GLY A 161 -8.69 -16.96 7.09
C GLY A 161 -8.76 -15.62 6.35
N LEU A 162 -8.81 -14.48 7.06
CA LEU A 162 -8.78 -13.17 6.42
C LEU A 162 -7.37 -12.82 5.93
N PHE A 163 -6.34 -13.12 6.71
CA PHE A 163 -4.94 -12.93 6.35
C PHE A 163 -4.18 -14.24 6.43
N ASP A 164 -3.23 -14.44 5.52
CA ASP A 164 -2.31 -15.56 5.56
C ASP A 164 -1.21 -15.31 6.62
N VAL A 165 -0.79 -14.05 6.77
CA VAL A 165 0.22 -13.62 7.74
C VAL A 165 -0.18 -12.31 8.42
N VAL A 166 0.05 -12.21 9.73
CA VAL A 166 -0.11 -10.97 10.50
C VAL A 166 1.24 -10.62 11.12
N ILE A 167 1.77 -9.44 10.77
CA ILE A 167 3.07 -8.91 11.22
C ILE A 167 2.82 -7.76 12.18
N VAL A 168 3.39 -7.83 13.38
CA VAL A 168 3.34 -6.73 14.35
C VAL A 168 4.59 -5.86 14.20
N ASN A 169 4.40 -4.62 13.73
CA ASN A 169 5.49 -3.69 13.49
C ASN A 169 5.88 -2.89 14.74
N ASP A 170 6.41 -3.59 15.74
CA ASP A 170 7.03 -2.99 16.93
C ASP A 170 8.51 -2.61 16.65
N SER A 171 9.23 -3.49 15.95
CA SER A 171 10.57 -3.25 15.42
C SER A 171 10.59 -3.37 13.91
N LEU A 172 11.07 -2.33 13.23
CA LEU A 172 11.12 -2.28 11.77
C LEU A 172 11.98 -3.42 11.19
N ASP A 173 13.06 -3.80 11.85
CA ASP A 173 13.94 -4.87 11.38
C ASP A 173 13.30 -6.26 11.53
N GLN A 174 12.61 -6.51 12.63
CA GLN A 174 11.90 -7.77 12.86
C GLN A 174 10.70 -7.91 11.91
N ALA A 175 9.86 -6.87 11.82
CA ALA A 175 8.71 -6.86 10.92
C ALA A 175 9.13 -7.02 9.45
N TYR A 176 10.27 -6.47 9.06
CA TYR A 176 10.80 -6.66 7.72
C TYR A 176 11.36 -8.07 7.49
N ALA A 177 11.98 -8.69 8.49
CA ALA A 177 12.41 -10.09 8.40
C ALA A 177 11.21 -11.03 8.20
N GLU A 178 10.15 -10.84 9.00
CA GLU A 178 8.88 -11.58 8.87
C GLU A 178 8.24 -11.36 7.49
N LEU A 179 8.23 -10.12 6.99
CA LEU A 179 7.73 -9.83 5.65
C LEU A 179 8.51 -10.60 4.58
N LYS A 180 9.84 -10.65 4.67
CA LYS A 180 10.66 -11.42 3.72
C LYS A 180 10.41 -12.92 3.81
N GLU A 181 10.17 -13.44 5.00
CA GLU A 181 9.84 -14.84 5.22
C GLU A 181 8.50 -15.19 4.55
N ALA A 182 7.45 -14.42 4.83
CA ALA A 182 6.14 -14.56 4.18
C ALA A 182 6.23 -14.48 2.65
N LEU A 183 7.07 -13.57 2.15
CA LEU A 183 7.28 -13.38 0.71
C LEU A 183 8.10 -14.50 0.06
N SER A 184 8.86 -15.28 0.84
CA SER A 184 9.69 -16.37 0.32
C SER A 184 8.88 -17.58 -0.11
N GLU A 185 7.63 -17.69 0.33
CA GLU A 185 6.68 -18.74 -0.06
C GLU A 185 6.02 -18.45 -1.43
N VAL A 186 6.09 -17.22 -1.92
CA VAL A 186 5.33 -16.73 -3.11
C VAL A 186 6.17 -16.64 -4.38
N GLY A 187 7.50 -16.60 -4.25
CA GLY A 187 8.42 -16.35 -5.35
C GLY A 187 9.53 -17.40 -5.48
N PRO A 188 10.25 -17.46 -6.62
CA PRO A 188 11.41 -18.34 -6.77
C PRO A 188 12.47 -17.95 -5.74
N SER A 189 12.47 -18.67 -4.61
CA SER A 189 13.38 -18.57 -3.47
C SER A 189 14.12 -17.23 -3.39
N LEU A 190 13.55 -16.28 -2.64
CA LEU A 190 14.28 -15.07 -2.21
C LEU A 190 15.65 -15.41 -1.56
N LYS A 191 15.84 -16.68 -1.16
CA LYS A 191 17.08 -17.24 -0.60
C LYS A 191 18.19 -17.49 -1.65
N SER A 192 17.92 -17.51 -2.97
CA SER A 192 18.91 -17.96 -3.98
C SER A 192 19.32 -16.96 -5.07
N ARG A 193 18.74 -15.76 -5.15
CA ARG A 193 19.14 -14.74 -6.15
C ARG A 193 19.91 -13.58 -5.54
N LYS A 194 21.23 -13.73 -5.40
CA LYS A 194 22.14 -12.56 -5.37
C LYS A 194 22.08 -11.90 -6.75
N LEU A 195 21.32 -10.82 -6.89
CA LEU A 195 21.28 -10.06 -8.14
C LEU A 195 22.60 -9.28 -8.30
N LYS A 196 23.40 -9.67 -9.30
CA LYS A 196 24.48 -8.85 -9.86
C LYS A 196 23.85 -7.88 -10.87
N GLY A 197 24.00 -6.58 -10.64
CA GLY A 197 23.67 -5.54 -11.62
C GLY A 197 23.27 -4.23 -10.95
N PRO A 198 23.65 -3.07 -11.50
CA PRO A 198 23.26 -1.79 -10.92
C PRO A 198 21.74 -1.62 -11.05
N ALA A 199 21.13 -1.10 -9.98
CA ALA A 199 19.71 -0.80 -9.95
C ALA A 199 19.37 0.21 -11.07
N PRO A 200 18.31 -0.02 -11.88
CA PRO A 200 17.71 1.07 -12.64
C PRO A 200 17.12 2.09 -11.64
N GLU A 201 17.08 3.37 -12.00
CA GLU A 201 16.60 4.47 -11.16
C GLU A 201 15.14 4.27 -10.71
N ALA A 202 14.94 3.48 -9.66
CA ALA A 202 13.70 3.39 -8.90
C ALA A 202 13.90 4.14 -7.59
N CYS A 203 14.11 5.46 -7.69
CA CYS A 203 14.32 6.30 -6.52
C CYS A 203 13.60 7.65 -6.66
N SER A 204 12.28 7.61 -6.64
CA SER A 204 11.49 8.81 -6.31
C SER A 204 10.21 8.51 -5.52
N LEU A 205 9.81 7.24 -5.35
CA LEU A 205 8.51 6.81 -4.81
C LEU A 205 8.19 7.18 -3.35
N PHE A 206 9.13 7.73 -2.58
CA PHE A 206 8.90 8.13 -1.19
C PHE A 206 9.78 9.30 -0.80
N SER A 207 9.43 10.50 -1.28
CA SER A 207 10.02 11.76 -0.82
C SER A 207 9.33 12.18 0.48
N ALA A 208 10.07 12.12 1.60
CA ALA A 208 9.71 12.90 2.78
C ALA A 208 9.97 14.38 2.45
N PRO A 209 9.10 15.33 2.84
CA PRO A 209 9.35 16.73 2.58
C PRO A 209 10.63 17.17 3.29
N ARG A 210 11.59 17.67 2.52
CA ARG A 210 12.71 18.46 3.06
C ARG A 210 12.09 19.70 3.70
N ALA A 211 12.36 19.92 4.99
CA ALA A 211 12.04 21.16 5.65
C ALA A 211 12.82 22.29 4.95
N HIS A 212 12.10 23.16 4.23
CA HIS A 212 12.66 24.44 3.82
C HIS A 212 12.69 25.35 5.04
N THR A 213 13.87 25.53 5.62
CA THR A 213 14.20 26.71 6.40
C THR A 213 14.11 27.92 5.48
N GLY A 214 13.13 28.79 5.72
CA GLY A 214 13.05 30.09 5.05
C GLY A 214 14.21 31.00 5.49
N PRO A 215 14.72 31.88 4.62
CA PRO A 215 15.71 32.86 5.02
C PRO A 215 15.03 33.95 5.85
N GLY A 216 15.64 34.25 7.00
CA GLY A 216 15.29 35.44 7.77
C GLY A 216 15.56 36.70 6.95
N GLN A 217 14.65 37.66 7.03
CA GLN A 217 14.98 39.06 6.80
C GLN A 217 14.84 39.79 8.14
N GLN A 218 15.99 40.32 8.56
CA GLN A 218 16.17 41.25 9.65
C GLN A 218 15.66 42.63 9.22
N HIS A 219 15.04 43.34 10.15
CA HIS A 219 15.07 44.80 10.18
C HIS A 219 16.28 45.24 11.01
#